data_AF-A0A8F5H5P4-F1
#
_entry.id   AF-A0A8F5H5P4-F1
#
_cell.length_a   1.000
_cell.length_b   1.000
_cell.length_c   1.000
_cell.angle_alpha   90.00
_cell.angle_beta   90.00
_cell.angle_gamma   90.00
#
_symmetry.space_group_name_H-M   'P 1'
#
loop_
_entity.id
_entity.type
_entity.pdbx_description
1 polymer ?
#
loop_
_entity_poly.entity_id
_entity_poly.type
_entity_poly.pdbx_seq_one_letter_code
_entity_poly.pdbx_strand_id
1 'polypeptide(L)'
;MLSFIFYLGILILLNLILLTLSLFIYKRSYVDREKNSPFECGFDPSVHTRAPFSMRFFLLSVIFLIFDVEIILLIPLTMNIMNSNTHWPLTSAIMFLVILLVGLLHEWNQGSLNWMK
;
A
#
# COMPACT_ATOMS: atom_id res chain seq x y z
N MET A 1 -16.39 -19.18 9.52
CA MET A 1 -15.31 -19.79 8.70
C MET A 1 -15.85 -20.24 7.35
N LEU A 2 -16.74 -21.24 7.27
CA LEU A 2 -17.30 -21.71 5.99
C LEU A 2 -18.06 -20.61 5.21
N SER A 3 -18.89 -19.81 5.89
CA SER A 3 -19.61 -18.68 5.29
C SER A 3 -18.66 -17.63 4.71
N PHE A 4 -17.58 -17.31 5.41
CA PHE A 4 -16.56 -16.36 4.96
C PHE A 4 -15.85 -16.85 3.69
N ILE A 5 -15.47 -18.13 3.65
CA ILE A 5 -14.86 -18.76 2.47
C ILE A 5 -15.84 -18.73 1.29
N PHE A 6 -17.12 -18.97 1.54
CA PHE A 6 -18.16 -18.91 0.50
C PHE A 6 -18.31 -17.50 -0.09
N TYR A 7 -18.34 -16.46 0.75
CA TYR A 7 -18.39 -15.07 0.27
C TYR A 7 -17.16 -14.68 -0.55
N LEU A 8 -15.95 -15.07 -0.12
CA LEU A 8 -14.73 -14.83 -0.90
C LEU A 8 -14.77 -15.56 -2.26
N GLY A 9 -15.25 -16.80 -2.27
CA GLY A 9 -15.41 -17.57 -3.50
C GLY A 9 -16.36 -16.91 -4.50
N ILE A 10 -17.49 -16.38 -4.04
CA ILE A 10 -18.44 -15.64 -4.89
C ILE A 10 -17.79 -14.39 -5.48
N LEU A 11 -17.06 -13.61 -4.67
CA LEU A 11 -16.42 -12.36 -5.15
C LEU A 11 -15.36 -12.62 -6.22
N ILE A 12 -14.55 -13.66 -6.06
CA ILE A 12 -13.54 -14.06 -7.05
C ILE A 12 -14.22 -14.54 -8.34
N LEU A 13 -15.25 -15.38 -8.20
CA LEU A 13 -15.99 -15.92 -9.34
C LEU A 13 -16.68 -14.81 -10.14
N LEU A 14 -17.27 -13.82 -9.46
CA LEU A 14 -17.89 -12.67 -10.11
C LEU A 14 -16.87 -11.83 -10.89
N ASN A 15 -15.68 -11.58 -10.32
CA ASN A 15 -14.60 -10.89 -11.05
C ASN A 15 -14.13 -11.66 -12.29
N LEU A 16 -14.01 -12.99 -12.20
CA LEU A 16 -13.65 -13.84 -13.35
C LEU A 16 -14.72 -13.84 -14.43
N ILE A 17 -16.01 -13.86 -14.07
CA ILE A 17 -17.10 -13.74 -15.03
C ILE A 17 -17.06 -12.39 -15.73
N LEU A 18 -16.90 -11.29 -14.99
CA LEU A 18 -16.78 -9.96 -15.58
C LEU A 18 -15.56 -9.85 -16.52
N LEU A 19 -14.42 -10.43 -16.14
CA LEU A 19 -13.22 -10.46 -16.98
C LEU A 19 -13.48 -11.23 -18.28
N THR A 20 -14.05 -12.44 -18.20
CA THR A 20 -14.33 -13.26 -19.38
C THR A 20 -15.37 -12.63 -20.30
N LEU A 21 -16.43 -12.02 -19.74
CA LEU A 21 -17.40 -11.23 -20.51
C LEU A 21 -16.72 -10.05 -21.20
N SER A 22 -15.85 -9.30 -20.50
CA SER A 22 -15.15 -8.16 -21.08
C SER A 22 -14.26 -8.58 -22.25
N LEU A 23 -13.56 -9.71 -22.13
CA LEU A 23 -12.74 -10.28 -23.20
C LEU A 23 -13.57 -10.81 -24.36
N PHE A 24 -14.75 -11.39 -24.09
CA PHE A 24 -15.64 -11.91 -25.13
C PHE A 24 -16.33 -10.80 -25.92
N ILE A 25 -16.76 -9.72 -25.25
CA ILE A 25 -17.36 -8.54 -25.89
C ILE A 25 -16.29 -7.75 -26.65
N TYR A 26 -15.03 -7.77 -26.20
CA TYR A 26 -13.95 -7.03 -26.84
C TYR A 26 -13.60 -7.60 -28.22
N LYS A 27 -14.06 -6.90 -29.27
CA LYS A 27 -13.69 -7.18 -30.66
C LYS A 27 -12.31 -6.59 -30.97
N ARG A 28 -11.24 -7.36 -30.69
CA ARG A 28 -9.86 -6.97 -31.06
C ARG A 28 -9.66 -7.08 -32.57
N SER A 29 -9.41 -5.97 -33.28
CA SER A 29 -8.83 -6.03 -34.63
C SER A 29 -7.34 -6.34 -34.48
N TYR A 30 -6.97 -7.61 -34.60
CA TYR A 30 -5.59 -8.09 -34.38
C TYR A 30 -4.56 -7.56 -35.40
N VAL A 31 -4.96 -6.73 -36.37
CA VAL A 31 -4.19 -6.47 -37.59
C VAL A 31 -3.74 -5.00 -37.73
N ASP A 32 -4.24 -4.07 -36.91
CA ASP A 32 -3.84 -2.66 -37.02
C ASP A 32 -2.50 -2.41 -36.30
N ARG A 33 -1.44 -2.18 -37.08
CA ARG A 33 -0.10 -1.81 -36.56
C ARG A 33 -0.15 -0.63 -35.59
N GLU A 34 -0.99 0.36 -35.89
CA GLU A 34 -1.15 1.58 -35.09
C GLU A 34 -1.91 1.34 -33.77
N LYS A 35 -2.71 0.26 -33.64
CA LYS A 35 -3.27 -0.15 -32.34
C LYS A 35 -2.28 -0.94 -31.48
N ASN A 36 -1.25 -1.48 -32.11
CA ASN A 36 -0.19 -2.22 -31.45
C ASN A 36 1.03 -1.34 -31.12
N SER A 37 1.01 -0.05 -31.50
CA SER A 37 2.04 0.91 -31.08
C SER A 37 1.77 1.37 -29.63
N PRO A 38 2.82 1.66 -28.84
CA PRO A 38 2.67 2.04 -27.43
C PRO A 38 2.09 3.45 -27.23
N PHE A 39 2.23 4.34 -28.22
CA PHE A 39 1.77 5.73 -28.14
C PHE A 39 1.18 6.20 -29.47
N GLU A 40 0.06 6.91 -29.40
CA GLU A 40 -0.58 7.56 -30.56
C GLU A 40 0.22 8.77 -31.06
N CYS A 41 1.08 9.34 -30.22
CA CYS A 41 1.90 10.51 -30.56
C CYS A 41 3.12 10.19 -31.45
N GLY A 42 3.34 8.92 -31.82
CA GLY A 42 4.44 8.50 -32.70
C GLY A 42 5.85 8.54 -32.08
N PHE A 43 5.94 8.73 -30.76
CA PHE A 43 7.21 8.65 -30.03
C PHE A 43 7.41 7.23 -29.53
N ASP A 44 8.56 6.64 -29.85
CA ASP A 44 8.97 5.42 -29.18
C ASP A 44 9.34 5.74 -27.72
N PRO A 45 8.97 4.89 -26.73
CA PRO A 45 9.39 5.08 -25.36
C PRO A 45 10.92 5.20 -25.29
N SER A 46 11.41 6.27 -24.67
CA SER A 46 12.85 6.45 -24.44
C SER A 46 13.41 5.21 -23.74
N VAL A 47 14.36 4.53 -24.39
CA VAL A 47 14.93 3.22 -24.02
C VAL A 47 15.87 3.31 -22.80
N HIS A 48 15.65 4.26 -21.89
CA HIS A 48 16.41 4.32 -20.65
C HIS A 48 15.85 3.29 -19.68
N THR A 49 16.54 2.15 -19.59
CA THR A 49 16.24 1.07 -18.63
C THR A 49 16.34 1.53 -17.17
N ARG A 50 17.04 2.64 -16.92
CA ARG A 50 17.14 3.29 -15.62
C ARG A 50 16.53 4.68 -15.69
N ALA A 51 15.31 4.81 -15.18
CA ALA A 51 14.76 6.10 -14.84
C ALA A 51 15.51 6.68 -13.63
N PRO A 52 15.71 8.01 -13.55
CA PRO A 52 16.25 8.63 -12.35
C PRO A 52 15.33 8.29 -11.16
N PHE A 53 15.88 7.61 -10.17
CA PHE A 53 15.15 7.20 -8.99
C PHE A 53 15.08 8.36 -8.00
N SER A 54 13.87 8.74 -7.60
CA SER A 54 13.69 9.77 -6.58
C SER A 54 13.91 9.17 -5.19
N MET A 55 14.94 9.65 -4.48
CA MET A 55 15.22 9.26 -3.09
C MET A 55 14.06 9.56 -2.13
N ARG A 56 13.19 10.53 -2.47
CA ARG A 56 12.03 10.89 -1.65
C ARG A 56 10.99 9.76 -1.57
N PHE A 57 10.65 9.12 -2.70
CA PHE A 57 9.72 7.98 -2.67
C PHE A 57 10.29 6.79 -1.90
N PHE A 58 11.60 6.57 -1.98
CA PHE A 58 12.27 5.53 -1.18
C PHE A 58 12.16 5.77 0.32
N LEU A 59 12.49 6.99 0.76
CA LEU A 59 12.40 7.36 2.17
C LEU A 59 10.97 7.20 2.69
N LEU A 60 9.97 7.59 1.91
CA LEU A 60 8.57 7.38 2.27
C LEU A 60 8.22 5.89 2.41
N SER A 61 8.71 5.02 1.52
CA SER A 61 8.48 3.57 1.63
C SER A 61 9.13 2.96 2.87
N VAL A 62 10.35 3.41 3.23
CA VAL A 62 11.04 2.94 4.44
C VAL A 62 10.31 3.39 5.70
N ILE A 63 9.91 4.66 5.76
CA ILE A 63 9.14 5.22 6.88
C ILE A 63 7.80 4.47 7.04
N PHE A 64 7.09 4.24 5.93
CA PHE A 64 5.84 3.46 5.95
C PHE A 64 6.03 2.04 6.50
N LEU A 65 7.10 1.36 6.09
CA LEU A 65 7.41 0.01 6.59
C LEU A 65 7.64 0.00 8.10
N ILE A 66 8.41 0.95 8.62
CA ILE A 66 8.69 1.06 10.07
C ILE A 66 7.38 1.33 10.83
N PHE A 67 6.57 2.29 10.39
CA PHE A 67 5.29 2.59 11.04
C PHE A 67 4.32 1.41 10.99
N ASP A 68 4.30 0.61 9.93
CA ASP A 68 3.44 -0.58 9.83
C ASP A 68 3.83 -1.65 10.88
N VAL A 69 5.14 -1.87 11.07
CA VAL A 69 5.67 -2.76 12.12
C VAL A 69 5.28 -2.27 13.52
N GLU A 70 5.34 -0.96 13.75
CA GLU A 70 4.97 -0.36 15.04
C GLU A 70 3.46 -0.49 15.33
N ILE A 71 2.60 -0.38 14.31
CA ILE A 71 1.16 -0.60 14.44
C ILE A 71 0.87 -2.08 14.77
N ILE A 72 1.58 -3.02 14.16
CA ILE A 72 1.44 -4.44 14.47
C ILE A 72 1.75 -4.71 15.95
N LEU A 73 2.75 -4.02 16.52
CA LEU A 73 3.10 -4.13 17.94
C LEU A 73 2.04 -3.52 18.88
N LEU A 74 1.26 -2.54 18.43
CA LEU A 74 0.16 -1.94 19.21
C LEU A 74 -1.02 -2.89 19.38
N ILE A 75 -1.30 -3.78 18.42
CA ILE A 75 -2.45 -4.70 18.47
C ILE A 75 -2.46 -5.57 19.75
N PRO A 76 -1.41 -6.34 20.09
CA PRO A 76 -1.42 -7.14 21.32
C PRO A 76 -1.46 -6.28 22.59
N LEU A 77 -0.91 -5.07 22.53
CA LEU A 77 -0.91 -4.14 23.66
C LEU A 77 -2.32 -3.66 23.99
N THR A 78 -3.13 -3.32 22.98
CA THR A 78 -4.54 -2.94 23.17
C THR A 78 -5.38 -4.06 23.78
N MET A 79 -5.16 -5.30 23.34
CA MET A 79 -5.82 -6.48 23.91
C MET A 79 -5.42 -6.68 25.38
N ASN A 80 -4.15 -6.46 25.73
CA ASN A 80 -3.68 -6.57 27.10
C ASN A 80 -4.28 -5.51 28.03
N ILE A 81 -4.46 -4.27 27.56
CA ILE A 81 -5.13 -3.21 28.34
C ILE A 81 -6.55 -3.63 28.73
N MET A 82 -7.30 -4.24 27.81
CA MET A 82 -8.67 -4.68 28.07
C MET A 82 -8.75 -5.85 29.07
N ASN A 83 -7.76 -6.75 29.04
CA ASN A 83 -7.79 -7.97 29.84
C ASN A 83 -7.08 -7.85 31.20
N SER A 84 -6.24 -6.83 31.39
CA SER A 84 -5.45 -6.67 32.62
C SER A 84 -6.19 -5.87 33.68
N ASN A 85 -6.07 -6.29 34.95
CA ASN A 85 -6.54 -5.53 36.11
C ASN A 85 -5.53 -4.49 36.62
N THR A 86 -4.35 -4.40 36.03
CA THR A 86 -3.27 -3.49 36.46
C THR A 86 -3.13 -2.30 35.52
N HIS A 87 -2.63 -1.17 36.01
CA HIS A 87 -2.38 0.03 35.20
C HIS A 87 -1.11 -0.07 34.33
N TRP A 88 -0.32 -1.12 34.49
CA TRP A 88 0.97 -1.29 33.82
C TRP A 88 0.89 -1.29 32.28
N PRO A 89 0.02 -2.07 31.62
CA PRO A 89 -0.10 -2.04 30.16
C PRO A 89 -0.64 -0.72 29.60
N LEU A 90 -1.45 0.00 30.37
CA LEU A 90 -1.88 1.34 29.99
C LEU A 90 -0.70 2.32 29.98
N THR A 91 0.14 2.27 31.03
CA THR A 91 1.33 3.14 31.11
C THR A 91 2.36 2.82 30.02
N SER A 92 2.58 1.54 29.70
CA SER A 92 3.51 1.15 28.64
C SER A 92 3.00 1.54 27.25
N ALA A 93 1.68 1.48 27.00
CA ALA A 93 1.08 1.95 25.76
C ALA A 93 1.21 3.46 25.56
N ILE A 94 0.99 4.24 26.62
CA ILE A 94 1.18 5.68 26.56
C ILE A 94 2.65 6.01 26.30
N MET A 95 3.58 5.36 26.99
CA MET A 95 5.02 5.56 26.74
C MET A 95 5.42 5.19 25.31
N PHE A 96 4.90 4.08 24.79
CA PHE A 96 5.14 3.66 23.41
C PHE A 96 4.62 4.69 22.39
N LEU A 97 3.40 5.19 22.58
CA LEU A 97 2.83 6.24 21.73
C LEU A 97 3.62 7.55 21.78
N VAL A 98 4.15 7.94 22.94
CA VAL A 98 5.01 9.13 23.05
C VAL A 98 6.28 8.97 22.24
N ILE A 99 6.92 7.80 22.28
CA ILE A 99 8.13 7.51 21.50
C ILE A 99 7.83 7.62 20.00
N LEU A 100 6.71 7.06 19.54
CA LEU A 100 6.26 7.19 18.14
C LEU A 100 6.08 8.64 17.72
N LEU A 101 5.40 9.43 18.56
CA LEU A 101 5.14 10.84 18.29
C LEU A 101 6.45 11.64 18.16
N VAL A 102 7.42 11.38 19.05
CA VAL A 102 8.74 12.01 19.00
C VAL A 102 9.52 11.58 17.76
N GLY A 103 9.47 10.30 17.37
CA GLY A 103 10.09 9.80 16.15
C GLY A 103 9.55 10.50 14.90
N LEU A 104 8.23 10.59 14.78
CA LEU A 104 7.57 11.28 13.67
C LEU A 104 7.89 12.78 13.62
N LEU A 105 7.92 13.45 14.77
CA LEU A 105 8.33 14.86 14.84
C LEU A 105 9.79 15.05 14.42
N HIS A 106 10.67 14.12 14.77
CA HIS A 106 12.07 14.15 14.34
C HIS A 106 12.20 14.02 12.82
N GLU A 107 11.50 13.05 12.22
CA GLU A 107 11.49 12.84 10.76
C GLU A 107 10.93 14.06 10.02
N TRP A 108 9.87 14.67 10.54
CA TRP A 108 9.31 15.89 9.97
C TRP A 108 10.33 17.03 9.98
N ASN A 109 11.04 17.23 11.09
CA ASN A 109 12.08 18.27 11.16
C ASN A 109 13.24 18.01 10.18
N GLN A 110 13.54 16.75 9.86
CA GLN A 110 14.53 16.39 8.83
C GLN A 110 14.02 16.62 7.39
N GLY A 111 12.76 16.98 7.22
CA GLY A 111 12.17 17.31 5.92
C GLY A 111 11.93 16.10 5.02
N SER A 112 11.95 14.88 5.54
CA SER A 112 11.64 13.65 4.78
C SER A 112 10.21 13.66 4.22
N LEU A 113 9.29 14.33 4.92
CA LEU A 113 7.88 14.46 4.58
C LEU A 113 7.56 15.66 3.66
N ASN A 114 8.53 16.52 3.37
CA ASN A 114 8.29 17.70 2.52
C ASN A 114 8.30 17.30 1.04
N TRP A 115 7.11 17.18 0.47
CA TRP A 115 6.92 16.75 -0.92
C TRP A 115 7.30 17.81 -1.95
N MET A 116 7.04 19.10 -1.66
CA MET A 116 7.28 20.19 -2.58
C MET A 116 8.23 21.24 -1.98
N LYS A 117 9.41 21.33 -2.61
CA LYS A 117 10.06 22.59 -2.94
C LYS A 117 10.28 22.56 -4.43
#